data_AF-A0A812ZUV2-F1
#
_entry.id   AF-A0A812ZUV2-F1
#
_cell.length_a   1.000
_cell.length_b   1.000
_cell.length_c   1.000
_cell.angle_alpha   90.00
_cell.angle_beta   90.00
_cell.angle_gamma   90.00
#
_symmetry.space_group_name_H-M   'P 1'
#
loop_
_entity.id
_entity.type
_entity.pdbx_description
1 polymer ?
#
loop_
_entity_poly.entity_id
_entity_poly.type
_entity_poly.pdbx_seq_one_letter_code
_entity_poly.pdbx_strand_id
1 'polypeptide(L)' 'VGKHNSKTDCWVVVDGQVLDVTSFLSEHPGGELAILTFAGKDATEEFNMIHPPDVIGKYAPDSIIGK' A
#
# COMPACT_ATOMS: atom_id res chain seq x y z
N VAL A 1 9.61 -5.38 4.97
CA VAL A 1 8.27 -4.77 5.16
C VAL A 1 7.96 -4.47 6.62
N GLY A 2 7.90 -5.45 7.54
CA GLY A 2 7.43 -5.23 8.94
C GLY A 2 8.08 -4.13 9.81
N LYS A 3 9.24 -3.58 9.42
CA LYS A 3 9.85 -2.41 10.09
C LYS A 3 9.26 -1.07 9.63
N HIS A 4 8.67 -1.02 8.44
CA HIS A 4 8.10 0.15 7.80
C HIS A 4 6.60 0.21 8.10
N ASN A 5 6.28 0.49 9.36
CA ASN A 5 4.93 0.36 9.92
C ASN A 5 4.37 1.66 10.54
N SER A 6 4.86 2.80 10.09
CA SER A 6 4.49 4.12 10.63
C SER A 6 4.07 5.09 9.53
N LYS A 7 3.38 6.18 9.88
CA LYS A 7 2.93 7.18 8.89
C LYS A 7 4.07 7.81 8.08
N THR A 8 5.25 7.92 8.66
CA THR A 8 6.44 8.50 8.00
C THR A 8 7.34 7.46 7.33
N ASP A 9 6.99 6.17 7.45
CA ASP A 9 7.72 5.03 6.89
C ASP A 9 6.75 3.84 6.80
N CYS A 10 5.98 3.78 5.71
CA CYS A 10 4.83 2.89 5.56
C CYS A 10 4.96 2.04 4.29
N TRP A 11 5.26 0.75 4.47
CA TRP A 11 5.25 -0.20 3.36
C TRP A 11 4.15 -1.24 3.54
N VAL A 12 3.62 -1.74 2.44
CA VAL A 12 2.64 -2.83 2.41
C VAL A 12 3.03 -3.87 1.35
N VAL A 13 2.49 -5.08 1.46
CA VAL A 13 2.55 -6.09 0.39
C VAL A 13 1.18 -6.23 -0.24
N VAL A 14 1.10 -6.21 -1.57
CA VAL A 14 -0.11 -6.52 -2.35
C VAL A 14 0.30 -7.42 -3.52
N ASP A 15 -0.33 -8.60 -3.62
CA ASP A 15 -0.03 -9.61 -4.64
C ASP A 15 1.47 -9.98 -4.72
N GLY A 16 2.13 -9.99 -3.57
CA GLY A 16 3.57 -10.24 -3.44
C GLY A 16 4.46 -9.08 -3.88
N GLN A 17 3.92 -7.95 -4.32
CA GLN A 17 4.68 -6.73 -4.57
C GLN A 17 4.87 -5.96 -3.28
N VAL A 18 6.09 -5.47 -3.03
CA VAL A 18 6.38 -4.56 -1.92
C VAL A 18 6.18 -3.13 -2.39
N LEU A 19 5.30 -2.40 -1.71
CA LEU A 19 4.95 -1.02 -2.03
C LEU A 19 5.42 -0.09 -0.91
N ASP A 20 6.20 0.94 -1.24
CA ASP A 20 6.39 2.12 -0.39
C ASP A 20 5.27 3.12 -0.67
N VAL A 21 4.30 3.16 0.24
CA VAL A 21 3.11 4.01 0.11
C VAL A 21 3.20 5.26 0.96
N THR A 22 4.35 5.56 1.56
CA THR A 22 4.54 6.67 2.50
C THR A 22 4.07 8.00 1.93
N SER A 23 4.46 8.32 0.69
CA SER A 23 4.04 9.55 0.00
C SER A 23 2.60 9.49 -0.51
N PHE A 24 2.09 8.30 -0.79
CA PHE A 24 0.73 8.09 -1.32
C PHE A 24 -0.37 8.15 -0.25
N LEU A 25 -0.02 8.00 1.03
CA LEU A 25 -0.98 7.97 2.15
C LEU A 25 -2.02 9.10 2.06
N SER A 26 -1.57 10.36 1.89
CA SER A 26 -2.46 11.53 1.84
C SER A 26 -3.28 11.64 0.55
N GLU A 27 -2.90 10.91 -0.49
CA GLU A 27 -3.57 10.90 -1.79
C GLU A 27 -4.59 9.75 -1.91
N HIS A 28 -4.53 8.78 -0.99
CA HIS A 28 -5.39 7.61 -1.01
C HIS A 28 -6.88 8.00 -0.83
N PRO A 29 -7.77 7.73 -1.82
CA PRO A 29 -9.18 8.09 -1.73
C PRO A 29 -9.94 7.44 -0.57
N GLY A 30 -9.52 6.24 -0.14
CA GLY A 30 -10.08 5.56 1.04
C GLY A 30 -9.59 6.12 2.39
N GLY A 31 -8.73 7.14 2.35
CA GLY A 31 -8.11 7.76 3.51
C GLY A 31 -6.84 7.05 4.00
N GLU A 32 -5.97 7.80 4.69
CA GLU A 32 -4.68 7.30 5.20
C GLU A 32 -4.85 6.09 6.13
N LEU A 33 -5.86 6.13 7.01
CA LEU A 33 -6.07 5.11 8.04
C LEU A 33 -6.30 3.72 7.45
N ALA A 34 -6.96 3.63 6.28
CA ALA A 34 -7.20 2.36 5.61
C ALA A 34 -5.89 1.64 5.24
N ILE A 35 -4.87 2.39 4.83
CA ILE A 35 -3.54 1.84 4.55
C ILE A 35 -2.77 1.61 5.86
N LEU A 36 -2.81 2.56 6.79
CA LEU A 36 -2.03 2.48 8.03
C LEU A 36 -2.40 1.27 8.91
N THR A 37 -3.63 0.76 8.84
CA THR A 37 -4.02 -0.51 9.50
C THR A 37 -3.16 -1.69 9.06
N PHE A 38 -2.64 -1.63 7.83
CA PHE A 38 -1.80 -2.64 7.18
C PHE A 38 -0.33 -2.25 7.07
N ALA A 39 0.09 -1.13 7.67
CA ALA A 39 1.49 -0.71 7.64
C ALA A 39 2.41 -1.84 8.15
N GLY A 40 3.40 -2.20 7.33
CA GLY A 40 4.33 -3.29 7.60
C GLY A 40 3.80 -4.69 7.28
N LYS A 41 2.60 -4.84 6.70
CA LYS A 41 1.91 -6.13 6.53
C LYS A 41 1.56 -6.42 5.07
N ASP A 42 1.14 -7.65 4.83
CA ASP A 42 0.43 -8.03 3.61
C ASP A 42 -1.04 -7.59 3.72
N ALA A 43 -1.52 -6.91 2.68
CA ALA A 43 -2.87 -6.36 2.56
C ALA A 43 -3.60 -6.92 1.33
N THR A 44 -3.09 -8.00 0.73
CA THR A 44 -3.55 -8.53 -0.57
C THR A 44 -5.05 -8.86 -0.54
N GLU A 45 -5.51 -9.58 0.48
CA GLU A 45 -6.91 -10.00 0.58
C GLU A 45 -7.84 -8.80 0.68
N GLU A 46 -7.55 -7.85 1.58
CA GLU A 46 -8.35 -6.66 1.79
C GLU A 46 -8.30 -5.69 0.60
N PHE A 47 -7.15 -5.56 -0.04
CA PHE A 47 -6.99 -4.75 -1.24
C PHE A 47 -7.87 -5.27 -2.37
N ASN A 48 -7.81 -6.57 -2.65
CA ASN A 48 -8.52 -7.22 -3.75
C ASN A 48 -10.05 -7.27 -3.56
N MET A 49 -10.55 -7.12 -2.33
CA MET A 49 -12.00 -7.00 -2.08
C MET A 49 -12.59 -5.65 -2.52
N ILE A 50 -11.75 -4.60 -2.60
CA ILE A 50 -12.20 -3.22 -2.78
C ILE A 50 -11.74 -2.67 -4.14
N HIS A 51 -10.55 -3.07 -4.59
CA HIS A 51 -9.86 -2.45 -5.71
C HIS A 51 -9.68 -3.42 -6.88
N PRO A 52 -9.80 -2.93 -8.13
CA PRO A 52 -9.45 -3.72 -9.31
C PRO A 52 -7.92 -3.89 -9.43
N PRO A 53 -7.42 -4.91 -10.15
CA PRO A 53 -5.99 -5.23 -10.17
C PRO A 53 -5.09 -4.16 -10.84
N ASP A 54 -5.65 -3.23 -11.61
CA ASP A 54 -4.90 -2.23 -12.37
C ASP A 54 -4.67 -0.90 -11.62
N VAL A 55 -5.29 -0.69 -10.45
CA VAL A 55 -5.20 0.60 -9.76
C VAL A 55 -3.80 0.96 -9.28
N ILE A 56 -2.98 0.01 -8.83
CA ILE A 56 -1.61 0.33 -8.37
C ILE A 56 -0.82 0.93 -9.52
N GLY A 57 -0.81 0.27 -10.69
CA GLY A 57 -0.10 0.79 -11.87
C GLY A 57 -0.65 2.11 -12.39
N LYS A 58 -1.94 2.39 -12.16
CA LYS A 58 -2.59 3.62 -12.64
C LYS A 58 -2.39 4.82 -11.70
N TYR A 59 -2.41 4.60 -10.38
CA TYR A 59 -2.46 5.68 -9.39
C TYR A 59 -1.23 5.76 -8.49
N ALA A 60 -0.49 4.67 -8.32
CA ALA A 60 0.71 4.63 -7.48
C ALA A 60 1.86 3.80 -8.11
N PRO A 61 2.20 3.98 -9.41
CA PRO A 61 3.22 3.16 -10.08
C PRO A 61 4.59 3.27 -9.40
N ASP A 62 4.94 4.45 -8.89
CA ASP A 62 6.23 4.74 -8.26
C ASP A 62 6.35 4.15 -6.85
N SER A 63 5.25 3.62 -6.28
CA SER A 63 5.29 2.95 -4.98
C SER A 63 5.93 1.57 -5.03
N ILE A 64 5.99 0.92 -6.20
CA ILE A 64 6.51 -0.44 -6.32
C ILE A 64 8.03 -0.43 -6.17
N ILE A 65 8.53 -1.01 -5.09
CA ILE A 65 9.97 -1.08 -4.78
C ILE A 65 10.56 -2.49 -4.88
N GLY A 66 9.72 -3.52 -5.08
CA GLY A 66 10.19 -4.89 -5.25
C GLY A 66 9.10 -5.95 -5.28
N LYS A 67 9.52 -7.21 -5.36
CA LYS A 67 8.69 -8.42 -5.26
C LYS A 67 9.39 -9.44 -4.36
#